data_AF-A0A7C3V158-F1
#
_entry.id   AF-A0A7C3V158-F1
#
_cell.length_a   1.000
_cell.length_b   1.000
_cell.length_c   1.000
_cell.angle_alpha   90.00
_cell.angle_beta   90.00
_cell.angle_gamma   90.00
#
_symmetry.space_group_name_H-M   'P 1'
#
loop_
_entity.id
_entity.type
_entity.pdbx_description
1 polymer ?
#
loop_
_entity_poly.entity_id
_entity_poly.type
_entity_poly.pdbx_seq_one_letter_code
_entity_poly.pdbx_strand_id
1 'polypeptide(L)'
;MACPVIIRNIFGSLSYLVLDDNPRELLRHPGFKEEYSIRPWLGSTDPVDAREEWAEMLAEDIECYRIVDSDNQEYRADLHSWDHCRK
;
A
#
# COMPACT_ATOMS: atom_id res chain seq x y z
N MET A 1 18.36 -2.13 -0.97
CA MET A 1 17.97 -2.68 0.35
C MET A 1 16.48 -2.94 0.27
N ALA A 2 16.00 -4.03 0.86
CA ALA A 2 14.56 -4.25 0.92
C ALA A 2 13.93 -3.20 1.85
N CYS A 3 12.85 -2.56 1.43
CA CYS A 3 12.10 -1.61 2.25
C CYS A 3 10.83 -2.27 2.81
N PRO A 4 10.29 -1.78 3.94
CA PRO A 4 9.01 -2.25 4.43
C PRO A 4 7.87 -1.88 3.47
N VAL A 5 6.95 -2.82 3.29
CA VAL A 5 5.71 -2.63 2.53
C VAL A 5 4.57 -3.15 3.38
N ILE A 6 3.52 -2.37 3.52
CA ILE A 6 2.28 -2.80 4.17
C ILE A 6 1.30 -3.20 3.06
N ILE A 7 0.85 -4.44 3.06
CA ILE A 7 -0.21 -4.91 2.17
C ILE A 7 -1.54 -4.76 2.91
N ARG A 8 -2.47 -4.08 2.27
CA ARG A 8 -3.88 -3.98 2.66
C ARG A 8 -4.69 -4.90 1.75
N ASN A 9 -5.46 -5.82 2.32
CA ASN A 9 -6.38 -6.69 1.58
C ASN A 9 -7.82 -6.43 2.02
N ILE A 10 -8.60 -5.82 1.14
CA ILE A 10 -10.02 -5.54 1.38
C ILE A 10 -10.85 -6.19 0.28
N PHE A 11 -11.68 -7.15 0.66
CA PHE A 11 -12.53 -7.94 -0.25
C PHE A 11 -11.77 -8.53 -1.46
N GLY A 12 -10.52 -8.97 -1.25
CA GLY A 12 -9.68 -9.54 -2.31
C GLY A 12 -8.99 -8.51 -3.21
N SER A 13 -9.14 -7.22 -2.92
CA SER A 13 -8.39 -6.14 -3.58
C SER A 13 -7.17 -5.77 -2.75
N LEU A 14 -5.99 -5.91 -3.36
CA LEU A 14 -4.72 -5.56 -2.73
C LEU A 14 -4.37 -4.10 -2.98
N SER A 15 -3.88 -3.45 -1.94
CA SER A 15 -3.27 -2.12 -1.97
C SER A 15 -2.01 -2.16 -1.15
N TYR A 16 -1.09 -1.23 -1.41
CA TYR A 16 0.24 -1.27 -0.82
C TYR A 16 0.64 0.10 -0.27
N LEU A 17 1.26 0.13 0.90
CA LEU A 17 1.94 1.30 1.41
C LEU A 17 3.44 0.99 1.46
N VAL A 18 4.21 1.67 0.62
CA VAL A 18 5.65 1.46 0.48
C VAL A 18 6.37 2.49 1.35
N LEU A 19 7.22 2.04 2.27
CA LEU A 19 7.96 2.89 3.22
C LEU A 19 9.46 2.90 2.86
N ASP A 20 9.77 3.34 1.64
CA ASP A 20 11.15 3.62 1.20
C ASP A 20 11.52 5.11 1.40
N ASP A 21 12.58 5.59 0.75
CA ASP A 21 13.01 6.99 0.81
C ASP A 21 11.92 7.98 0.29
N ASN A 22 10.93 7.49 -0.47
CA ASN A 22 9.79 8.26 -0.95
C ASN A 22 8.47 7.52 -0.64
N PRO A 23 8.01 7.56 0.63
CA PRO A 23 6.85 6.82 1.07
C PRO A 23 5.61 7.13 0.23
N ARG A 24 4.86 6.08 -0.14
CA ARG A 24 3.71 6.22 -1.04
C ARG A 24 2.69 5.11 -0.88
N GLU A 25 1.44 5.47 -1.05
CA GLU A 25 0.30 4.58 -1.14
C GLU A 25 0.05 4.21 -2.61
N LEU A 26 -0.09 2.92 -2.86
CA LEU A 26 -0.57 2.30 -4.10
C LEU A 26 -1.98 1.77 -3.81
N LEU A 27 -2.98 2.62 -4.02
CA LEU A 27 -4.37 2.29 -3.73
C LEU A 27 -5.03 1.65 -4.95
N ARG A 28 -5.79 0.59 -4.69
CA ARG A 28 -6.70 -0.04 -5.65
C ARG A 28 -8.14 0.21 -5.23
N HIS A 29 -8.92 0.79 -6.13
CA HIS A 29 -10.32 1.15 -5.93
C HIS A 29 -11.20 0.33 -6.88
N PRO A 30 -11.51 -0.94 -6.55
CA PRO A 30 -12.33 -1.78 -7.41
C PRO A 30 -13.69 -1.12 -7.68
N GLY A 31 -14.11 -1.08 -8.95
CA GLY A 31 -15.38 -0.48 -9.36
C GLY A 31 -15.34 1.03 -9.65
N PHE A 32 -14.18 1.68 -9.51
CA PHE A 32 -13.98 3.08 -9.91
C PHE A 32 -13.45 3.19 -11.34
N LYS A 33 -13.67 4.34 -11.99
CA LYS A 33 -13.15 4.62 -13.34
C LYS A 33 -11.61 4.65 -13.38
N GLU A 34 -11.01 5.18 -12.34
CA GLU A 34 -9.57 5.13 -12.10
C GLU A 34 -9.31 4.11 -10.99
N GLU A 35 -9.12 2.85 -11.39
CA GLU A 35 -8.95 1.73 -10.45
C GLU A 35 -7.67 1.85 -9.64
N TYR A 36 -6.61 2.45 -10.20
CA TYR A 36 -5.29 2.54 -9.58
C TYR A 36 -4.92 3.99 -9.29
N SER A 37 -4.41 4.25 -8.09
CA SER A 37 -3.94 5.56 -7.66
C SER A 37 -2.62 5.44 -6.90
N ILE A 38 -1.68 6.36 -7.17
CA ILE A 38 -0.46 6.53 -6.39
C ILE A 38 -0.55 7.85 -5.65
N ARG A 39 -0.30 7.85 -4.34
CA ARG A 39 -0.32 9.06 -3.51
C ARG A 39 0.89 9.10 -2.58
N PRO A 40 1.48 10.28 -2.32
CA PRO A 40 2.55 10.40 -1.34
C PRO A 40 2.01 10.11 0.06
N TRP A 41 2.74 9.29 0.82
CA TRP A 41 2.44 9.03 2.22
C TRP A 41 3.17 10.06 3.09
N LEU A 42 2.42 10.75 3.94
CA LEU A 42 2.93 11.81 4.82
C LEU A 42 2.88 11.44 6.31
N GLY A 43 2.45 10.22 6.63
CA GLY A 43 2.40 9.70 8.00
C GLY A 43 3.72 9.10 8.45
N SER A 44 3.66 8.23 9.46
CA SER A 44 4.84 7.56 10.01
C SER A 44 5.58 6.71 8.98
N THR A 45 6.91 6.61 9.13
CA THR A 45 7.75 5.69 8.35
C THR A 45 8.08 4.41 9.12
N ASP A 46 7.71 4.34 10.40
CA ASP A 46 7.76 3.08 11.14
C ASP A 46 6.64 2.15 10.63
N PRO A 47 6.92 0.89 10.27
CA PRO A 47 5.92 0.01 9.68
C PRO A 47 4.73 -0.33 10.59
N VAL A 48 4.91 -0.33 11.91
CA VAL A 48 3.83 -0.64 12.86
C VAL A 48 2.93 0.57 12.99
N ASP A 49 3.51 1.74 13.25
CA ASP A 49 2.77 3.00 13.38
C ASP A 49 2.07 3.36 12.05
N ALA A 50 2.77 3.24 10.92
CA ALA A 50 2.22 3.54 9.59
C ALA A 50 1.03 2.63 9.25
N ARG A 51 1.06 1.36 9.69
CA ARG A 51 -0.05 0.44 9.50
C ARG A 51 -1.27 0.86 10.32
N GLU A 52 -1.06 1.26 11.58
CA GLU A 52 -2.12 1.72 12.47
C GLU A 52 -2.75 3.01 11.95
N GLU A 53 -1.93 4.00 11.60
CA GLU A 53 -2.37 5.26 11.00
C GLU A 53 -3.14 5.02 9.70
N TRP A 54 -2.65 4.14 8.82
CA TRP A 54 -3.29 3.89 7.53
C TRP A 54 -4.64 3.18 7.69
N ALA A 55 -4.75 2.24 8.64
CA ALA A 55 -6.03 1.60 8.98
C ALA A 55 -7.02 2.61 9.57
N GLU A 56 -6.57 3.47 10.49
CA GLU A 56 -7.40 4.51 11.08
C GLU A 56 -7.90 5.53 10.04
N MET A 57 -7.02 6.00 9.15
CA MET A 57 -7.36 6.94 8.08
C MET A 57 -8.44 6.41 7.14
N LEU A 58 -8.44 5.10 6.89
CA LEU A 58 -9.43 4.44 6.03
C LEU A 58 -10.65 3.91 6.79
N ALA A 59 -10.67 4.05 8.13
CA ALA A 59 -11.68 3.49 9.03
C ALA A 59 -11.84 1.96 8.86
N GLU A 60 -10.72 1.26 8.78
CA GLU A 60 -10.64 -0.18 8.52
C GLU A 60 -9.99 -0.95 9.67
N ASP A 61 -10.23 -2.27 9.69
CA ASP A 61 -9.63 -3.15 10.69
C ASP A 61 -8.15 -3.42 10.36
N ILE A 62 -7.30 -3.32 11.37
CA ILE A 62 -5.87 -3.59 11.24
C ILE A 62 -5.57 -5.04 10.82
N GLU A 63 -6.49 -5.97 11.06
CA GLU A 63 -6.38 -7.37 10.63
C GLU A 63 -6.34 -7.52 9.10
N CYS A 64 -6.84 -6.53 8.36
CA CYS A 64 -6.76 -6.50 6.90
C CYS A 64 -5.36 -6.12 6.38
N TYR A 65 -4.42 -5.81 7.27
CA TYR A 65 -3.11 -5.28 6.95
C TYR A 65 -1.98 -6.20 7.40
N ARG A 66 -0.97 -6.36 6.57
CA ARG A 66 0.22 -7.17 6.86
C ARG A 66 1.49 -6.44 6.44
N ILE A 67 2.46 -6.42 7.33
CA ILE A 67 3.78 -5.84 7.08
C ILE A 67 4.64 -6.92 6.43
N VAL A 68 5.25 -6.60 5.31
CA VAL A 68 6.19 -7.44 4.56
C VAL A 68 7.38 -6.60 4.10
N ASP A 69 8.36 -7.23 3.49
CA ASP A 69 9.43 -6.54 2.77
C ASP A 69 9.10 -6.39 1.27
N SER A 70 9.84 -5.51 0.60
CA SER A 70 9.67 -5.24 -0.84
C SER A 70 10.03 -6.42 -1.76
N ASP A 71 10.65 -7.49 -1.24
CA ASP A 71 10.88 -8.73 -2.00
C ASP A 71 9.68 -9.69 -1.95
N ASN A 72 8.62 -9.35 -1.21
CA ASN A 72 7.38 -10.11 -1.18
C ASN A 72 6.81 -10.34 -2.60
N GLN A 73 6.49 -11.59 -2.91
CA GLN A 73 6.07 -12.01 -4.24
C GLN A 73 4.73 -11.39 -4.68
N GLU A 74 3.77 -11.20 -3.77
CA GLU A 74 2.45 -10.61 -4.09
C GLU A 74 2.63 -9.15 -4.51
N TYR A 75 3.42 -8.39 -3.74
CA TYR A 75 3.74 -7.01 -4.07
C TYR A 75 4.48 -6.90 -5.41
N ARG A 76 5.51 -7.73 -5.63
CA ARG A 76 6.29 -7.71 -6.88
C ARG A 76 5.46 -8.12 -8.09
N ALA A 77 4.56 -9.07 -7.94
CA ALA A 77 3.68 -9.51 -9.00
C ALA A 77 2.72 -8.40 -9.42
N ASP A 78 2.16 -7.64 -8.47
CA ASP A 78 1.13 -6.64 -8.75
C ASP A 78 1.67 -5.25 -9.12
N LEU A 79 2.93 -4.95 -8.78
CA LEU A 79 3.53 -3.61 -8.91
C LEU A 79 3.36 -2.96 -10.29
N HIS A 80 3.48 -3.75 -11.36
CA HIS A 80 3.36 -3.27 -12.74
C HIS A 80 1.98 -2.67 -13.05
N SER A 81 0.95 -3.04 -12.28
CA SER A 81 -0.41 -2.51 -12.46
C SER A 81 -0.47 -1.00 -12.20
N TRP A 82 0.43 -0.44 -11.39
CA TRP A 82 0.47 0.99 -11.06
C TRP A 82 1.42 1.81 -11.96
N ASP A 83 2.15 1.20 -12.90
CA ASP A 83 3.17 1.92 -13.69
C ASP A 83 2.58 3.06 -14.53
N HIS A 84 1.34 2.92 -15.00
CA HIS A 84 0.64 3.96 -15.76
C HIS A 84 0.27 5.20 -14.94
N CYS A 85 0.32 5.12 -13.61
CA CYS A 85 0.05 6.21 -12.67
C CYS A 85 1.30 7.03 -12.34
N ARG A 86 2.51 6.58 -12.70
CA ARG A 86 3.80 7.21 -12.36
C ARG A 86 4.16 8.44 -13.22
N LYS A 87 3.17 9.20 -13.69
CA LYS A 87 3.35 10.34 -14.61
C LYS A 87 3.93 11.57 -13.93
#